data_AF-A0A373DLF2-F1
#
_entry.id   AF-A0A373DLF2-F1
#
_cell.length_a   1.000
_cell.length_b   1.000
_cell.length_c   1.000
_cell.angle_alpha   90.00
_cell.angle_beta   90.00
_cell.angle_gamma   90.00
#
_symmetry.space_group_name_H-M   'P 1'
#
loop_
_entity.id
_entity.type
_entity.pdbx_description
1 polymer ?
#
loop_
_entity_poly.entity_id
_entity_poly.type
_entity_poly.pdbx_seq_one_letter_code
_entity_poly.pdbx_strand_id
1 'polypeptide(L)'
;MAGAEIVKQIRGTLPIAIFVTICLAVLGPLLSPVIFGSEWSAVGQIIALLAVPIGLQLLISPVMSVFVMLGQERRLLAVQLARLAVSLTGAVVAQLLVGDMMMSVLGFAIGTVIGYVVTFLAVWRLIRAH
;
A
#
# COMPACT_ATOMS: atom_id res chain seq x y z
N MET A 1 -2.92 -12.20 23.97
CA MET A 1 -3.49 -10.84 24.12
C MET A 1 -3.15 -9.91 22.95
N ALA A 2 -1.92 -9.95 22.39
CA ALA A 2 -1.48 -9.07 21.30
C ALA A 2 -2.38 -9.09 20.03
N GLY A 3 -2.91 -10.26 19.64
CA GLY A 3 -3.77 -10.35 18.46
C GLY A 3 -5.09 -9.56 18.55
N ALA A 4 -5.69 -9.47 19.73
CA ALA A 4 -6.94 -8.74 19.93
C ALA A 4 -6.74 -7.22 19.79
N GLU A 5 -5.62 -6.69 20.30
CA GLU A 5 -5.26 -5.27 20.18
C GLU A 5 -4.98 -4.88 18.72
N ILE A 6 -4.34 -5.76 17.94
CA ILE A 6 -4.07 -5.50 16.53
C ILE A 6 -5.37 -5.50 15.72
N VAL A 7 -6.28 -6.44 15.99
CA VAL A 7 -7.62 -6.43 15.36
C VAL A 7 -8.38 -5.16 15.72
N LYS A 8 -8.27 -4.69 16.97
CA LYS A 8 -8.87 -3.43 17.42
C LYS A 8 -8.26 -2.22 16.70
N GLN A 9 -6.94 -2.17 16.55
CA GLN A 9 -6.24 -1.10 15.81
C GLN A 9 -6.62 -1.08 14.33
N ILE A 10 -6.66 -2.25 13.68
CA ILE A 10 -7.09 -2.36 12.28
C ILE A 10 -8.53 -1.91 12.14
N ARG A 11 -9.43 -2.33 13.03
CA ARG A 11 -10.83 -1.87 13.03
C ARG A 11 -10.96 -0.36 13.20
N GLY A 12 -10.12 0.26 14.03
CA GLY A 12 -10.10 1.71 14.23
C GLY A 12 -9.55 2.49 13.02
N THR A 13 -8.57 1.93 12.33
CA THR A 13 -7.92 2.57 11.16
C THR A 13 -8.64 2.28 9.83
N LEU A 14 -9.42 1.21 9.76
CA LEU A 14 -10.19 0.81 8.58
C LEU A 14 -11.12 1.90 8.02
N PRO A 15 -11.97 2.57 8.82
CA PRO A 15 -12.82 3.64 8.27
C PRO A 15 -11.99 4.79 7.70
N ILE A 16 -10.88 5.16 8.34
CA ILE A 16 -9.98 6.21 7.86
C ILE A 16 -9.32 5.78 6.55
N ALA A 17 -8.83 4.55 6.47
CA ALA A 17 -8.20 4.01 5.27
C ALA A 17 -9.19 3.94 4.09
N ILE A 18 -10.42 3.48 4.32
CA ILE A 18 -11.49 3.46 3.31
C ILE A 18 -11.81 4.88 2.86
N PHE A 19 -12.01 5.80 3.80
CA PHE A 19 -12.30 7.20 3.50
C PHE A 19 -11.20 7.84 2.65
N VAL A 20 -9.93 7.72 3.05
CA VAL A 20 -8.78 8.24 2.30
C VAL A 20 -8.69 7.59 0.92
N THR A 21 -8.91 6.28 0.81
CA THR A 21 -8.88 5.57 -0.48
C THR A 21 -9.96 6.10 -1.42
N ILE A 22 -11.20 6.24 -0.94
CA ILE A 22 -12.31 6.75 -1.75
C ILE A 22 -12.05 8.20 -2.14
N CYS A 23 -11.61 9.04 -1.20
CA CYS A 23 -11.26 10.43 -1.47
C CYS A 23 -10.19 10.53 -2.55
N LEU A 24 -9.09 9.77 -2.46
CA LEU A 24 -8.04 9.81 -3.47
C LEU A 24 -8.51 9.25 -4.82
N ALA A 25 -9.28 8.16 -4.82
CA ALA A 25 -9.79 7.54 -6.05
C ALA A 25 -10.77 8.43 -6.81
N VAL A 26 -11.62 9.18 -6.10
CA VAL A 26 -12.67 10.03 -6.71
C VAL A 26 -12.17 11.47 -6.90
N LEU A 27 -11.61 12.07 -5.85
CA LEU A 27 -11.17 13.46 -5.90
C LEU A 27 -9.87 13.64 -6.67
N GLY A 28 -9.02 12.61 -6.77
CA GLY A 28 -7.78 12.68 -7.57
C GLY A 28 -8.07 13.07 -9.03
N PRO A 29 -8.86 12.28 -9.78
CA PRO A 29 -9.25 12.60 -11.15
C PRO A 29 -10.07 13.89 -11.28
N LEU A 30 -10.93 14.19 -10.30
CA LEU A 30 -11.82 15.35 -10.36
C LEU A 30 -11.08 16.68 -10.13
N LEU A 31 -10.16 16.70 -9.16
CA LEU A 31 -9.46 17.91 -8.75
C LEU A 31 -8.16 18.14 -9.54
N SER A 32 -7.56 17.10 -10.12
CA SER A 32 -6.29 17.27 -10.83
C SER A 32 -6.33 18.31 -11.97
N PRO A 33 -7.34 18.36 -12.87
CA PRO A 33 -7.36 19.38 -13.91
C PRO A 33 -7.64 20.79 -13.35
N VAL A 34 -8.32 20.90 -12.21
CA VAL A 34 -8.65 22.18 -11.56
C VAL A 34 -7.42 22.77 -10.86
N ILE A 35 -6.62 21.93 -10.19
CA ILE A 35 -5.48 22.36 -9.39
C ILE A 35 -4.21 22.48 -10.24
N PHE A 36 -3.95 21.50 -11.11
CA PHE A 36 -2.70 21.43 -11.89
C PHE A 36 -2.86 21.92 -13.34
N GLY A 37 -4.10 22.12 -13.81
CA GLY A 37 -4.41 22.46 -15.19
C GLY A 37 -4.74 21.23 -16.05
N SER A 38 -5.42 21.46 -17.17
CA SER A 38 -5.95 20.39 -18.06
C SER A 38 -4.89 19.45 -18.62
N GLU A 39 -3.67 19.97 -18.86
CA GLU A 39 -2.51 19.21 -19.33
C GLU A 39 -2.08 18.09 -18.36
N TRP A 40 -2.46 18.20 -17.08
CA TRP A 40 -2.09 17.26 -16.02
C TRP A 40 -3.21 16.27 -15.67
N SER A 41 -4.19 16.09 -16.55
CA SER A 41 -5.29 15.14 -16.34
C SER A 41 -4.81 13.71 -16.02
N ALA A 42 -3.67 13.29 -16.58
CA ALA A 42 -3.06 11.99 -16.30
C ALA A 42 -2.66 11.79 -14.82
N VAL A 43 -2.29 12.88 -14.11
CA VAL A 43 -1.91 12.80 -12.69
C VAL A 43 -3.06 12.34 -11.83
N GLY A 44 -4.28 12.79 -12.12
CA GLY A 44 -5.47 12.37 -11.39
C GLY A 44 -5.71 10.86 -11.49
N GLN A 45 -5.43 10.27 -12.65
CA GLN A 45 -5.52 8.82 -12.86
C GLN A 45 -4.42 8.06 -12.09
N ILE A 46 -3.20 8.59 -12.06
CA ILE A 46 -2.10 8.04 -11.24
C ILE A 46 -2.46 8.06 -9.75
N ILE A 47 -2.99 9.18 -9.26
CA ILE A 47 -3.46 9.30 -7.87
C ILE A 47 -4.53 8.24 -7.57
N ALA A 48 -5.49 8.06 -8.48
CA ALA A 48 -6.54 7.07 -8.31
C ALA A 48 -5.98 5.63 -8.25
N LEU A 49 -4.99 5.29 -9.09
CA LEU A 49 -4.33 3.99 -9.05
C LEU A 49 -3.58 3.74 -7.74
N LEU A 50 -2.92 4.77 -7.21
CA LEU A 50 -2.16 4.69 -5.96
C LEU A 50 -3.04 4.76 -4.69
N ALA A 51 -4.30 5.15 -4.82
CA ALA A 51 -5.24 5.26 -3.70
C ALA A 51 -5.34 3.96 -2.89
N VAL A 52 -5.46 2.81 -3.57
CA VAL A 52 -5.58 1.49 -2.90
C VAL A 52 -4.29 1.11 -2.14
N PRO A 53 -3.09 1.17 -2.74
CA PRO A 53 -1.83 1.01 -2.00
C PRO A 53 -1.71 1.93 -0.78
N ILE A 54 -2.11 3.21 -0.91
CA ILE A 54 -2.06 4.19 0.19
C ILE A 54 -3.04 3.80 1.30
N GLY A 55 -4.27 3.39 0.96
CA GLY A 55 -5.23 2.87 1.93
C GLY A 55 -4.70 1.68 2.72
N LEU A 56 -4.11 0.71 2.03
CA LEU A 56 -3.48 -0.45 2.68
C LEU A 56 -2.28 -0.04 3.53
N GLN A 57 -1.49 0.93 3.10
CA GLN A 57 -0.38 1.45 3.90
C GLN A 57 -0.86 1.99 5.26
N LEU A 58 -1.97 2.73 5.27
CA LEU A 58 -2.56 3.24 6.51
C LEU A 58 -2.99 2.10 7.44
N LEU A 59 -3.60 1.05 6.89
CA LEU A 59 -4.02 -0.13 7.65
C LEU A 59 -2.85 -0.93 8.22
N ILE A 60 -1.77 -1.08 7.45
CA ILE A 60 -0.65 -1.96 7.80
C ILE A 60 0.43 -1.24 8.64
N SER A 61 0.52 0.09 8.56
CA SER A 61 1.51 0.86 9.33
C SER A 61 1.49 0.61 10.85
N PRO A 62 0.34 0.57 11.57
CA PRO A 62 0.34 0.24 13.00
C PRO A 62 0.78 -1.20 13.25
N VAL A 63 0.42 -2.11 12.35
CA VAL A 63 0.73 -3.54 12.44
C VAL A 63 2.23 -3.81 12.30
N MET A 64 2.96 -2.98 11.54
CA MET A 64 4.42 -3.09 11.42
C MET A 64 5.16 -2.79 12.73
N SER A 65 4.59 -1.96 13.62
CA SER A 65 5.20 -1.65 14.93
C SER A 65 5.36 -2.90 15.82
N VAL A 66 4.53 -3.92 15.59
CA VAL A 66 4.57 -5.21 16.30
C VAL A 66 5.90 -5.93 16.10
N PHE A 67 6.49 -5.84 14.91
CA PHE A 67 7.82 -6.41 14.69
C PHE A 67 8.87 -5.74 15.58
N VAL A 68 8.79 -4.42 15.74
CA VAL A 68 9.73 -3.66 16.58
C VAL A 68 9.51 -3.99 18.06
N MET A 69 8.24 -4.02 18.50
CA MET A 69 7.90 -4.38 19.89
C MET A 69 8.36 -5.78 20.29
N LEU A 70 8.42 -6.72 19.34
CA LEU A 70 8.88 -8.09 19.56
C LEU A 70 10.38 -8.30 19.27
N GLY A 71 11.14 -7.24 18.98
CA GLY A 71 12.58 -7.34 18.66
C GLY A 71 12.87 -8.12 17.37
N GLN A 72 11.98 -8.04 16.39
CA GLN A 72 12.04 -8.74 15.11
C GLN A 72 12.33 -7.78 13.94
N GLU A 73 13.18 -6.78 14.15
CA GLU A 73 13.51 -5.74 13.16
C GLU A 73 14.14 -6.33 11.91
N ARG A 74 14.93 -7.40 12.04
CA ARG A 74 15.48 -8.13 10.88
C ARG A 74 14.39 -8.71 9.99
N ARG A 75 13.30 -9.23 10.58
CA ARG A 75 12.15 -9.74 9.82
C ARG A 75 11.35 -8.60 9.20
N LEU A 76 11.19 -7.48 9.91
CA LEU A 76 10.58 -6.27 9.35
C LEU A 76 11.35 -5.79 8.10
N LEU A 77 12.68 -5.71 8.19
CA LEU A 77 13.53 -5.33 7.07
C LEU A 77 13.39 -6.30 5.89
N ALA A 78 13.41 -7.61 6.16
CA ALA A 78 13.23 -8.63 5.12
C ALA A 78 11.88 -8.49 4.40
N VAL A 79 10.79 -8.25 5.13
CA VAL A 79 9.45 -8.03 4.56
C VAL A 79 9.39 -6.73 3.75
N GLN A 80 10.01 -5.64 4.23
CA GLN A 80 10.05 -4.37 3.50
C GLN A 80 10.86 -4.48 2.21
N LEU A 81 12.01 -5.17 2.24
CA LEU A 81 12.82 -5.44 1.06
C LEU A 81 12.08 -6.34 0.06
N ALA A 82 11.38 -7.38 0.55
CA ALA A 82 10.56 -8.22 -0.30
C ALA A 82 9.42 -7.44 -0.97
N ARG A 83 8.73 -6.57 -0.21
CA ARG A 83 7.71 -5.67 -0.78
C ARG A 83 8.31 -4.75 -1.83
N LEU A 84 9.45 -4.11 -1.55
CA LEU A 84 10.13 -3.24 -2.49
C LEU A 84 10.49 -3.99 -3.78
N ALA A 85 11.07 -5.19 -3.66
CA ALA A 85 11.43 -6.02 -4.80
C ALA A 85 10.21 -6.39 -5.65
N VAL A 86 9.10 -6.80 -5.02
CA VAL A 86 7.86 -7.14 -5.74
C VAL A 86 7.25 -5.92 -6.42
N SER A 87 7.17 -4.77 -5.76
CA SER A 87 6.66 -3.53 -6.33
C SER A 87 7.51 -3.03 -7.51
N LEU A 88 8.84 -3.03 -7.36
CA LEU A 88 9.76 -2.63 -8.42
C LEU A 88 9.71 -3.60 -9.60
N THR A 89 9.70 -4.91 -9.32
CA THR A 89 9.59 -5.93 -10.38
C THR A 89 8.29 -5.75 -11.16
N GLY A 90 7.17 -5.52 -10.47
CA GLY A 90 5.89 -5.23 -11.12
C GLY A 90 5.94 -4.01 -12.03
N ALA A 91 6.56 -2.93 -11.57
CA ALA A 91 6.74 -1.70 -12.36
C ALA A 91 7.64 -1.92 -13.59
N VAL A 92 8.80 -2.54 -13.39
CA VAL A 92 9.80 -2.76 -14.45
C VAL A 92 9.27 -3.74 -15.50
N VAL A 93 8.63 -4.83 -15.08
CA VAL A 93 8.04 -5.80 -16.02
C VAL A 93 6.94 -5.15 -16.86
N ALA A 94 6.07 -4.35 -16.24
CA ALA A 94 5.03 -3.63 -16.98
C ALA A 94 5.64 -2.63 -17.98
N GLN A 95 6.70 -1.91 -17.60
CA GLN A 95 7.42 -1.00 -18.50
C GLN A 95 8.05 -1.74 -19.68
N LEU A 96 8.70 -2.89 -19.45
CA LEU A 96 9.37 -3.66 -20.49
C LEU A 96 8.39 -4.29 -21.49
N LEU A 97 7.18 -4.65 -21.05
CA LEU A 97 6.18 -5.29 -21.89
C LEU A 97 5.34 -4.30 -22.71
N VAL A 98 4.98 -3.16 -22.12
CA VAL A 98 4.02 -2.22 -22.75
C VAL A 98 4.67 -0.88 -23.13
N GLY A 99 5.68 -0.44 -22.38
CA GLY A 99 6.33 0.86 -22.58
C GLY A 99 5.54 2.08 -22.06
N ASP A 100 4.33 1.86 -21.51
CA ASP A 100 3.46 2.91 -21.00
C ASP A 100 3.65 3.16 -19.49
N MET A 101 3.80 4.43 -19.13
CA MET A 101 3.92 4.89 -17.75
C MET A 101 2.73 4.45 -16.89
N MET A 102 1.50 4.49 -17.43
CA MET A 102 0.31 4.13 -16.64
C MET A 102 0.33 2.66 -16.23
N MET A 103 0.75 1.78 -17.15
CA MET A 103 0.90 0.35 -16.88
C MET A 103 2.00 0.07 -15.86
N SER A 104 3.10 0.84 -15.90
CA SER A 104 4.16 0.78 -14.90
C SER A 104 3.69 1.17 -13.49
N VAL A 105 2.89 2.23 -13.39
CA VAL A 105 2.25 2.64 -12.13
C VAL A 105 1.28 1.57 -11.64
N LEU A 106 0.47 0.98 -12.53
CA LEU A 106 -0.45 -0.10 -12.19
C LEU A 106 0.32 -1.34 -11.69
N GLY A 107 1.39 -1.73 -12.38
CA GLY A 107 2.26 -2.84 -11.97
C GLY A 107 2.89 -2.59 -10.59
N PHE A 108 3.37 -1.37 -10.35
CA PHE A 108 3.85 -0.94 -9.04
C PHE A 108 2.76 -1.03 -7.96
N ALA A 109 1.55 -0.54 -8.25
CA ALA A 109 0.43 -0.54 -7.33
C ALA A 109 0.03 -1.98 -6.94
N ILE A 110 -0.10 -2.87 -7.93
CA ILE A 110 -0.41 -4.30 -7.72
C ILE A 110 0.68 -4.96 -6.88
N GLY A 111 1.96 -4.77 -7.24
CA GLY A 111 3.07 -5.33 -6.47
C GLY A 111 3.09 -4.84 -5.02
N THR A 112 2.74 -3.57 -4.81
CA THR A 112 2.65 -2.97 -3.48
C THR A 112 1.49 -3.55 -2.67
N VAL A 113 0.31 -3.75 -3.27
CA VAL A 113 -0.84 -4.43 -2.65
C VAL A 113 -0.44 -5.84 -2.21
N ILE A 114 0.18 -6.62 -3.10
CA ILE A 114 0.67 -7.97 -2.80
C ILE A 114 1.64 -7.93 -1.62
N GLY A 115 2.62 -7.02 -1.65
CA GLY A 115 3.58 -6.88 -0.56
C GLY A 115 2.95 -6.50 0.78
N TYR A 116 1.91 -5.67 0.80
CA TYR A 116 1.14 -5.38 2.02
C TYR A 116 0.37 -6.60 2.52
N VAL A 117 -0.26 -7.38 1.64
CA VAL A 117 -0.92 -8.65 2.01
C VAL A 117 0.10 -9.62 2.63
N VAL A 118 1.28 -9.78 2.03
CA VAL A 118 2.36 -10.62 2.58
C VAL A 118 2.82 -10.10 3.93
N THR A 119 2.98 -8.78 4.09
CA THR A 119 3.34 -8.14 5.37
C THR A 119 2.32 -8.48 6.45
N PHE A 120 1.03 -8.33 6.13
CA PHE A 120 -0.05 -8.63 7.05
C PHE A 120 -0.04 -10.10 7.50
N LEU A 121 0.11 -11.02 6.55
CA LEU A 121 0.20 -12.46 6.84
C LEU A 121 1.43 -12.80 7.70
N ALA A 122 2.57 -12.16 7.44
CA ALA A 122 3.79 -12.36 8.23
C ALA A 122 3.59 -11.91 9.69
N VAL A 123 2.95 -10.76 9.91
CA VAL A 123 2.61 -10.29 11.26
C VAL A 123 1.61 -11.20 11.93
N TRP A 124 0.56 -11.62 11.22
CA TRP A 124 -0.44 -12.54 11.75
C TRP A 124 0.18 -13.86 12.22
N ARG A 125 1.11 -14.42 11.44
CA ARG A 125 1.88 -15.61 11.83
C ARG A 125 2.78 -15.34 13.03
N LEU A 126 3.42 -14.19 13.10
CA LEU A 126 4.29 -13.83 14.22
C LEU A 126 3.51 -13.76 15.55
N ILE A 127 2.33 -13.15 15.52
CA ILE A 127 1.43 -13.05 16.68
C ILE A 127 0.93 -14.42 17.11
N ARG A 128 0.63 -15.33 16.18
CA ARG A 128 0.17 -16.68 16.55
C ARG A 128 1.27 -17.56 17.14
N ALA A 129 2.53 -17.24 16.87
CA ALA A 129 3.67 -17.99 17.38
C ALA A 129 4.10 -17.55 18.80
N HIS A 130 3.55 -16.44 19.33
CA HIS A 130 3.85 -15.88 20.66
C HIS A 130 2.55 -15.75 21.48
#